data_AF-A0A665UZV4-F1
#
_entry.id   AF-A0A665UZV4-F1
#
_cell.length_a   1.000
_cell.length_b   1.000
_cell.length_c   1.000
_cell.angle_alpha   90.00
_cell.angle_beta   90.00
_cell.angle_gamma   90.00
#
_symmetry.space_group_name_H-M   'P 1'
#
loop_
_entity.id
_entity.type
_entity.pdbx_description
1 polymer ?
#
loop_
_entity_poly.entity_id
_entity_poly.type
_entity_poly.pdbx_seq_one_letter_code
_entity_poly.pdbx_strand_id
1 'polypeptide(L)'
;MAEDIKTRLENYRTAPFDARFPNQNQTRNCWSNYLDYHRCQKALTAKGEDTMPCEWYRRVYKSLCPLSWVQKWDDQREEGTFPGKI
;
A
#
# COMPACT_ATOMS: atom_id res chain seq x y z
N MET A 1 8.22 18.28 3.97
CA MET A 1 7.32 17.28 3.33
C MET A 1 8.01 15.91 3.26
N ALA A 2 9.12 15.73 2.53
CA ALA A 2 9.84 14.46 2.49
C ALA A 2 10.44 14.03 3.84
N GLU A 3 10.99 14.97 4.61
CA GLU A 3 11.54 14.73 5.96
C GLU A 3 10.49 14.23 6.98
N ASP A 4 9.25 14.70 6.88
CA ASP A 4 8.13 14.27 7.73
C ASP A 4 7.70 12.83 7.40
N ILE A 5 7.67 12.46 6.11
CA ILE A 5 7.40 11.08 5.69
C ILE A 5 8.49 10.14 6.20
N LYS A 6 9.77 10.53 6.09
CA LYS A 6 10.89 9.74 6.59
C LYS A 6 10.77 9.46 8.08
N THR A 7 10.49 10.50 8.86
CA THR A 7 10.35 10.41 10.31
C THR A 7 9.16 9.53 10.72
N ARG A 8 8.05 9.60 9.98
CA ARG A 8 6.88 8.74 10.20
C ARG A 8 7.15 7.28 9.86
N LEU A 9 7.95 7.02 8.83
CA LEU A 9 8.37 5.66 8.46
C LEU A 9 9.33 5.08 9.51
N GLU A 10 10.26 5.87 10.02
CA GLU A 10 11.18 5.44 11.08
C GLU A 10 10.44 5.07 12.37
N ASN A 11 9.42 5.86 12.74
CA ASN A 11 8.62 5.63 13.94
C ASN A 11 7.39 4.72 13.73
N TYR A 12 7.25 4.11 12.55
CA TYR A 12 6.10 3.26 12.24
C TYR A 12 6.10 1.98 13.09
N ARG A 13 5.01 1.74 13.82
CA ARG A 13 4.80 0.51 14.61
C ARG A 13 3.77 -0.42 13.99
N THR A 14 2.60 0.12 13.65
CA THR A 14 1.48 -0.59 13.04
C THR A 14 0.63 0.40 12.23
N ALA A 15 -0.32 -0.11 11.46
CA ALA A 15 -1.27 0.72 10.73
C ALA A 15 -2.09 1.58 11.72
N PRO A 16 -2.07 2.92 11.59
CA PRO A 16 -2.88 3.77 12.44
C PRO A 16 -4.37 3.65 12.08
N PHE A 17 -5.24 4.19 12.93
CA PHE A 17 -6.65 4.35 12.61
C PHE A 17 -6.83 5.20 11.35
N ASP A 18 -7.66 4.72 10.42
CA ASP A 18 -8.02 5.43 9.19
C ASP A 18 -9.52 5.76 9.22
N ALA A 19 -9.84 7.05 9.29
CA ALA A 19 -11.21 7.55 9.34
C ALA A 19 -12.03 7.22 8.07
N ARG A 20 -11.38 6.87 6.95
CA ARG A 20 -12.05 6.38 5.72
C ARG A 20 -12.63 4.98 5.91
N PHE A 21 -12.10 4.20 6.84
CA PHE A 21 -12.51 2.83 7.14
C PHE A 21 -12.80 2.66 8.65
N PRO A 22 -13.83 3.34 9.20
CA PRO A 22 -14.05 3.39 10.65
C PRO A 22 -14.72 2.12 11.22
N ASN A 23 -15.28 1.27 10.35
CA ASN A 23 -16.08 0.11 10.75
C ASN A 23 -15.20 -1.13 11.00
N GLN A 24 -15.75 -2.14 11.67
CA GLN A 24 -15.04 -3.41 11.92
C GLN A 24 -14.60 -4.12 10.62
N ASN A 25 -15.32 -3.95 9.51
CA ASN A 25 -14.91 -4.51 8.22
C ASN A 25 -13.75 -3.69 7.60
N GLN A 26 -12.53 -4.23 7.71
CA GLN A 26 -11.30 -3.61 7.22
C GLN A 26 -10.85 -4.10 5.83
N THR A 27 -11.66 -4.90 5.14
CA THR A 27 -11.32 -5.50 3.83
C THR A 27 -10.94 -4.42 2.81
N ARG A 28 -11.72 -3.33 2.74
CA ARG A 28 -11.43 -2.21 1.82
C ARG A 28 -10.18 -1.43 2.20
N ASN A 29 -9.84 -1.34 3.48
CA ASN A 29 -8.63 -0.67 3.94
C ASN A 29 -7.38 -1.38 3.41
N CYS A 30 -7.33 -2.71 3.60
CA CYS A 30 -6.28 -3.56 3.03
C CYS A 30 -6.19 -3.41 1.51
N TRP A 31 -7.31 -3.59 0.79
CA TRP A 31 -7.35 -3.53 -0.67
C TRP A 31 -6.91 -2.17 -1.22
N SER A 32 -7.39 -1.07 -0.64
CA SER A 32 -7.02 0.28 -1.06
C SER A 32 -5.53 0.54 -0.90
N ASN A 33 -4.93 0.19 0.24
CA ASN A 33 -3.49 0.41 0.47
C ASN A 33 -2.62 -0.46 -0.45
N TYR A 34 -3.04 -1.68 -0.77
CA TYR A 34 -2.35 -2.52 -1.74
C TYR A 34 -2.32 -1.87 -3.13
N LEU A 35 -3.48 -1.40 -3.61
CA LEU A 35 -3.56 -0.68 -4.89
C LEU A 35 -2.76 0.63 -4.88
N ASP A 36 -2.87 1.41 -3.81
CA ASP A 36 -2.20 2.71 -3.69
C ASP A 36 -0.67 2.55 -3.71
N TYR A 37 -0.13 1.50 -3.09
CA TYR A 37 1.30 1.18 -3.19
C TYR A 37 1.73 0.98 -4.66
N HIS A 38 1.04 0.12 -5.39
CA HIS A 38 1.41 -0.22 -6.76
C HIS A 38 1.18 0.94 -7.74
N ARG A 39 0.12 1.73 -7.54
CA ARG A 39 -0.14 2.96 -8.31
C ARG A 39 0.94 4.01 -8.05
N CYS A 40 1.29 4.20 -6.78
CA CYS A 40 2.33 5.15 -6.36
C CYS A 40 3.68 4.76 -6.99
N GLN A 41 4.07 3.49 -6.87
CA GLN A 41 5.29 2.96 -7.48
C GLN A 41 5.29 3.20 -8.99
N LYS A 42 4.24 2.78 -9.69
CA LYS A 42 4.11 3.00 -11.14
C LYS A 42 4.22 4.47 -11.53
N ALA A 43 3.54 5.36 -10.81
CA ALA A 43 3.53 6.78 -11.11
C ALA A 43 4.90 7.45 -10.87
N LEU A 44 5.57 7.15 -9.75
CA LEU A 44 6.86 7.76 -9.41
C LEU A 44 7.99 7.18 -10.25
N THR A 45 8.01 5.87 -10.51
CA THR A 45 8.98 5.25 -11.43
C THR A 45 8.84 5.80 -12.84
N ALA A 46 7.61 6.03 -13.33
CA ALA A 46 7.39 6.63 -14.65
C ALA A 46 7.91 8.08 -14.74
N LYS A 47 7.95 8.81 -13.62
CA LYS A 47 8.50 10.17 -13.53
C LYS A 47 10.00 10.21 -13.21
N GLY A 48 10.62 9.07 -12.86
CA GLY A 48 11.99 9.01 -12.36
C GLY A 48 12.16 9.68 -10.98
N GLU A 49 11.10 9.77 -10.19
CA GLU A 49 11.09 10.37 -8.85
C GLU A 49 11.35 9.30 -7.77
N ASP A 50 11.72 9.76 -6.56
CA ASP A 50 11.95 8.89 -5.41
C ASP A 50 10.65 8.17 -4.98
N THR A 51 10.73 6.85 -4.86
CA THR A 51 9.59 5.98 -4.49
C THR A 51 9.41 5.84 -2.98
N MET A 52 10.28 6.45 -2.18
CA MET A 52 10.21 6.44 -0.71
C MET A 52 8.82 6.81 -0.15
N PRO A 53 8.04 7.76 -0.70
CA PRO A 53 6.69 8.05 -0.22
C PRO A 53 5.72 6.86 -0.33
N CYS A 54 5.93 5.96 -1.29
CA CYS A 54 5.09 4.78 -1.47
C CYS A 54 5.29 3.75 -0.35
N GLU A 55 6.43 3.79 0.34
CA GLU A 55 6.78 2.85 1.40
C GLU A 55 5.77 2.86 2.56
N TRP A 56 5.09 3.98 2.78
CA TRP A 56 4.00 4.07 3.75
C TRP A 56 2.89 3.06 3.44
N TYR A 57 2.39 3.06 2.20
CA TYR A 57 1.34 2.13 1.77
C TYR A 57 1.81 0.69 1.88
N ARG A 58 3.09 0.43 1.58
CA ARG A 58 3.70 -0.90 1.72
C ARG A 58 3.61 -1.43 3.15
N ARG A 59 3.95 -0.59 4.12
CA ARG A 59 3.86 -0.97 5.54
C ARG A 59 2.42 -1.18 5.96
N VAL A 60 1.51 -0.29 5.57
CA VAL A 60 0.09 -0.38 5.94
C VAL A 60 -0.56 -1.65 5.40
N TYR A 61 -0.46 -1.95 4.10
CA TYR A 61 -1.11 -3.16 3.59
C TYR A 61 -0.46 -4.43 4.16
N LYS A 62 0.85 -4.45 4.43
CA LYS A 62 1.50 -5.59 5.09
C LYS A 62 1.05 -5.81 6.53
N SER A 63 0.65 -4.75 7.24
CA SER A 63 0.09 -4.86 8.59
C SER A 63 -1.39 -5.27 8.61
N LEU A 64 -2.16 -4.94 7.57
CA LEU A 64 -3.61 -5.18 7.53
C LEU A 64 -4.02 -6.43 6.74
N CYS A 65 -3.33 -6.74 5.65
CA CYS A 65 -3.75 -7.77 4.72
C CYS A 65 -3.28 -9.16 5.16
N PRO A 66 -4.15 -10.19 5.03
CA PRO A 66 -3.70 -11.57 5.10
C PRO A 66 -2.62 -11.86 4.05
N LEU A 67 -1.55 -12.56 4.44
CA LEU A 67 -0.45 -12.92 3.53
C LEU A 67 -0.94 -13.70 2.29
N SER A 68 -1.93 -14.58 2.46
CA SER A 68 -2.52 -15.35 1.37
C SER A 68 -3.22 -14.48 0.33
N TRP A 69 -3.78 -13.33 0.72
CA TRP A 69 -4.39 -12.39 -0.21
C TRP A 69 -3.32 -11.63 -0.99
N VAL A 70 -2.30 -11.14 -0.29
CA VAL A 70 -1.18 -10.42 -0.92
C VAL A 70 -0.48 -11.31 -1.94
N GLN A 71 -0.13 -12.55 -1.57
CA GLN A 71 0.52 -13.48 -2.48
C GLN A 71 -0.33 -13.78 -3.71
N LYS A 72 -1.63 -14.07 -3.52
CA LYS A 72 -2.55 -14.28 -4.64
C LYS A 72 -2.64 -13.07 -5.56
N TRP A 73 -2.70 -11.86 -5.02
CA TRP A 73 -2.76 -10.64 -5.84
C TRP A 73 -1.43 -10.38 -6.54
N ASP A 74 -0.30 -10.69 -5.91
CA ASP A 74 1.03 -10.59 -6.52
C ASP A 74 1.14 -11.54 -7.72
N ASP A 75 0.78 -12.81 -7.55
CA ASP A 75 0.74 -13.81 -8.62
C ASP A 75 -0.15 -13.34 -9.79
N GLN A 76 -1.36 -12.87 -9.49
CA GLN A 76 -2.28 -12.32 -10.50
C GLN A 76 -1.72 -11.11 -11.25
N ARG A 77 -0.90 -10.27 -10.59
CA ARG A 77 -0.27 -9.11 -11.25
C ARG A 77 0.86 -9.56 -12.17
N GLU A 78 1.64 -10.55 -11.77
CA GLU A 78 2.70 -11.14 -12.59
C GLU A 78 2.12 -11.85 -13.83
N GLU A 79 0.99 -12.54 -13.67
CA GLU A 79 0.25 -13.20 -14.76
C GLU A 79 -0.56 -12.21 -15.63
N GLY A 80 -0.70 -10.95 -15.22
CA GLY A 80 -1.53 -9.96 -15.91
C GLY A 80 -3.04 -10.20 -15.79
N THR A 81 -3.49 -11.04 -14.85
CA THR A 81 -4.89 -11.39 -14.59
C THR A 81 -5.51 -10.61 -13.44
N PHE A 82 -4.76 -9.70 -12.81
CA PHE A 82 -5.22 -8.91 -11.68
C PHE A 82 -6.38 -7.96 -12.05
N PRO A 83 -7.52 -8.00 -11.34
CA PRO A 83 -8.71 -7.23 -11.71
C PRO A 83 -8.64 -5.75 -11.29
N GLY A 84 -7.70 -5.37 -10.42
CA GLY A 84 -7.58 -4.01 -9.93
C GLY A 84 -6.83 -3.10 -10.92
N LYS A 85 -7.33 -1.88 -11.13
CA LYS A 85 -6.65 -0.88 -11.96
C LYS A 85 -5.43 -0.30 -11.23
N ILE A 86 -4.24 -0.61 -11.73
CA ILE A 86 -2.94 -0.10 -11.25
C ILE A 86 -2.35 0.88 -12.27
#